data_AF-A0A7W2YN42-F1
#
_entry.id   AF-A0A7W2YN42-F1
#
_cell.length_a   1.000
_cell.length_b   1.000
_cell.length_c   1.000
_cell.angle_alpha   90.00
_cell.angle_beta   90.00
_cell.angle_gamma   90.00
#
_symmetry.space_group_name_H-M   'P 1'
#
loop_
_entity.id
_entity.type
_entity.pdbx_description
1 polymer ?
#
loop_
_entity_poly.entity_id
_entity_poly.type
_entity_poly.pdbx_seq_one_letter_code
_entity_poly.pdbx_strand_id
1 'polypeptide(L)'
;MTRGYTSITLKGGKKDGEIIDDVSLRKLPDAISFNSECYFAKSNDGNISIMKGSLSSLWHSYSVHIYSKVENKKHESGTIFEFIETRDVERCSAIIKKKTQCLKPAIYGKSYCSENHNSNKQ
;
A
#
# COMPACT_ATOMS: atom_id res chain seq x y z
N MET A 1 17.78 9.84 20.03
CA MET A 1 17.79 9.26 18.67
C MET A 1 19.19 8.80 18.33
N THR A 2 19.34 7.57 17.83
CA THR A 2 20.62 7.01 17.39
C THR A 2 21.09 7.70 16.11
N ARG A 3 22.41 7.92 15.95
CA ARG A 3 22.96 8.56 14.76
C ARG A 3 22.56 7.78 13.50
N GLY A 4 21.94 8.46 12.53
CA GLY A 4 21.46 7.85 11.28
C GLY A 4 20.00 7.35 11.31
N TYR A 5 19.29 7.57 12.41
CA TYR A 5 17.87 7.26 12.57
C TYR A 5 17.06 8.54 12.85
N THR A 6 15.79 8.51 12.50
CA THR A 6 14.82 9.60 12.69
C THR A 6 13.49 9.03 13.16
N SER A 7 12.64 9.89 13.72
CA SER A 7 11.20 9.63 13.80
C SER A 7 10.51 10.09 12.51
N ILE A 8 9.38 9.47 12.19
CA ILE A 8 8.42 9.90 11.18
C ILE A 8 7.15 10.35 11.89
N THR A 9 6.64 11.53 11.57
CA THR A 9 5.31 11.98 12.00
C THR A 9 4.37 11.96 10.80
N LEU A 10 3.25 11.25 10.93
CA LEU A 10 2.19 11.25 9.93
C LEU A 10 1.22 12.41 10.18
N LYS A 11 0.89 13.15 9.11
CA LYS A 11 -0.07 14.26 9.15
C LYS A 11 -1.22 14.04 8.18
N GLY A 12 -2.43 14.29 8.64
CA GLY A 12 -3.67 14.06 7.90
C GLY A 12 -4.05 12.59 7.74
N GLY A 13 -5.17 12.34 7.08
CA GLY A 13 -5.67 10.99 6.83
C GLY A 13 -6.05 10.24 8.12
N LYS A 14 -6.09 8.91 8.03
CA LYS A 14 -6.54 8.03 9.13
C LYS A 14 -5.50 7.88 10.25
N LYS A 15 -4.22 8.14 9.97
CA LYS A 15 -3.09 7.96 10.90
C LYS A 15 -2.50 9.29 11.39
N ASP A 16 -3.30 10.36 11.36
CA ASP A 16 -2.86 11.68 11.80
C ASP A 16 -2.31 11.65 13.23
N GLY A 17 -1.14 12.26 13.43
CA GLY A 17 -0.46 12.32 14.73
C GLY A 17 0.33 11.07 15.10
N GLU A 18 0.31 10.00 14.30
CA GLU A 18 1.09 8.79 14.57
C GLU A 18 2.59 9.07 14.36
N ILE A 19 3.40 8.61 15.32
CA ILE A 19 4.86 8.74 15.29
C ILE A 19 5.48 7.35 15.17
N ILE A 20 6.32 7.17 14.15
CA ILE A 20 7.09 5.95 13.92
C ILE A 20 8.55 6.27 14.23
N ASP A 21 9.06 5.76 15.34
CA ASP A 21 10.42 5.99 15.79
C ASP A 21 11.42 5.02 15.15
N ASP A 22 12.71 5.32 15.32
CA ASP A 22 13.85 4.49 14.93
C ASP A 22 13.86 4.07 13.44
N VAL A 23 13.47 4.99 12.55
CA VAL A 23 13.52 4.76 11.11
C VAL A 23 14.87 5.20 10.54
N SER A 24 15.49 4.33 9.73
CA SER A 24 16.77 4.64 9.09
C SER A 24 16.64 5.73 8.03
N LEU A 25 17.46 6.79 8.16
CA LEU A 25 17.50 7.89 7.19
C LEU A 25 18.05 7.48 5.82
N ARG A 26 18.91 6.46 5.74
CA ARG A 26 19.59 6.07 4.49
C ARG A 26 18.67 5.49 3.43
N LYS A 27 17.53 4.93 3.84
CA LYS A 27 16.59 4.22 2.95
C LYS A 27 15.16 4.75 3.10
N LEU A 28 15.02 5.96 3.64
CA LEU A 28 13.70 6.55 3.85
C LEU A 28 13.13 6.96 2.48
N PRO A 29 12.06 6.30 1.99
CA PRO A 29 11.50 6.60 0.68
C PRO A 29 10.78 7.95 0.69
N ASP A 30 10.52 8.51 -0.49
CA ASP A 30 9.75 9.75 -0.61
C ASP A 30 8.25 9.55 -0.36
N ALA A 31 7.76 8.31 -0.45
CA ALA A 31 6.39 7.98 -0.13
C ALA A 31 6.31 6.66 0.66
N ILE A 32 5.36 6.59 1.58
CA ILE A 32 5.02 5.41 2.36
C ILE A 32 3.52 5.16 2.26
N SER A 33 3.12 3.90 2.41
CA SER A 33 1.71 3.53 2.37
C SER A 33 1.35 2.56 3.49
N PHE A 34 0.11 2.67 3.96
CA PHE A 34 -0.45 1.81 4.99
C PHE A 34 -1.74 1.20 4.47
N ASN A 35 -1.84 -0.13 4.56
CA ASN A 35 -3.07 -0.83 4.22
C ASN A 35 -4.17 -0.46 5.22
N SER A 36 -5.39 -0.35 4.72
CA SER A 36 -6.58 -0.27 5.55
C SER A 36 -6.74 -1.54 6.37
N GLU A 37 -7.41 -1.43 7.52
CA GLU A 37 -7.71 -2.56 8.39
C GLU A 37 -8.63 -3.61 7.73
N CYS A 38 -9.39 -3.19 6.72
CA CYS A 38 -10.35 -4.04 6.02
C CYS A 38 -9.92 -4.27 4.57
N TYR A 39 -10.24 -5.44 4.06
CA TYR A 39 -10.06 -5.81 2.66
C TYR A 39 -11.25 -6.64 2.18
N PHE A 40 -11.50 -6.62 0.87
CA PHE A 40 -12.47 -7.50 0.23
C PHE A 40 -11.79 -8.81 -0.12
N ALA A 41 -12.41 -9.94 0.23
CA ALA A 41 -11.98 -11.27 -0.16
C ALA A 41 -12.99 -11.91 -1.11
N LYS A 42 -12.49 -12.69 -2.07
CA LYS A 42 -13.29 -13.46 -3.02
C LYS A 42 -13.19 -14.95 -2.68
N SER A 43 -14.32 -15.57 -2.35
CA SER A 43 -14.42 -17.01 -2.13
C SER A 43 -14.50 -17.77 -3.47
N ASN A 44 -14.35 -19.09 -3.40
CA ASN A 44 -14.30 -19.97 -4.58
C ASN A 44 -15.61 -19.98 -5.39
N ASP A 45 -16.74 -19.71 -4.75
CA ASP A 45 -18.08 -19.56 -5.35
C ASP A 45 -18.30 -18.18 -6.00
N GLY A 46 -17.32 -17.28 -5.92
CA GLY A 46 -17.38 -15.95 -6.49
C GLY A 46 -17.96 -14.87 -5.57
N ASN A 47 -18.40 -15.24 -4.36
CA ASN A 47 -18.91 -14.27 -3.39
C ASN A 47 -17.79 -13.35 -2.88
N ILE A 48 -18.15 -12.08 -2.62
CA ILE A 48 -17.26 -11.07 -2.05
C ILE A 48 -17.66 -10.83 -0.59
N SER A 49 -16.69 -10.90 0.31
CA SER A 49 -16.88 -10.62 1.74
C SER A 49 -15.90 -9.57 2.23
N ILE A 50 -16.31 -8.75 3.19
CA ILE A 50 -15.43 -7.80 3.87
C ILE A 50 -14.74 -8.53 5.02
N MET A 51 -13.42 -8.51 5.01
CA MET A 51 -12.56 -9.13 6.03
C MET A 51 -11.79 -8.04 6.77
N LYS A 52 -11.49 -8.27 8.04
CA LYS A 52 -10.65 -7.39 8.86
C LYS A 52 -9.35 -8.09 9.25
N GLY A 53 -8.23 -7.38 9.20
CA GLY A 53 -6.91 -7.88 9.62
C GLY A 53 -5.97 -8.16 8.45
N SER A 54 -5.08 -9.14 8.62
CA SER A 54 -4.03 -9.46 7.63
C SER A 54 -4.60 -10.00 6.33
N LEU A 55 -4.01 -9.59 5.19
CA LEU A 55 -4.45 -10.05 3.87
C LEU A 55 -4.25 -11.56 3.70
N SER A 56 -5.36 -12.30 3.59
CA SER A 56 -5.37 -13.69 3.15
C SER A 56 -5.06 -13.82 1.65
N SER A 57 -4.72 -15.02 1.16
CA SER A 57 -4.57 -15.30 -0.29
C SER A 57 -5.87 -15.18 -1.10
N LEU A 58 -7.02 -15.04 -0.44
CA LEU A 58 -8.33 -14.82 -1.06
C LEU A 58 -8.65 -13.35 -1.27
N TRP A 59 -7.73 -12.44 -0.93
CA TRP A 59 -7.95 -11.01 -1.12
C TRP A 59 -8.28 -10.69 -2.58
N HIS A 60 -9.17 -9.71 -2.77
CA HIS A 60 -9.64 -9.23 -4.05
C HIS A 60 -9.29 -7.76 -4.25
N SER A 61 -9.58 -6.93 -3.26
CA SER A 61 -9.19 -5.52 -3.24
C SER A 61 -9.05 -5.01 -1.82
N TYR A 62 -8.29 -3.94 -1.64
CA TYR A 62 -8.14 -3.24 -0.36
C TYR A 62 -7.75 -1.79 -0.61
N SER A 63 -7.99 -0.91 0.35
CA SER A 63 -7.58 0.49 0.22
C SER A 63 -6.26 0.73 0.95
N VAL A 64 -5.42 1.58 0.40
CA VAL A 64 -4.16 2.04 1.02
C VAL A 64 -4.20 3.54 1.23
N HIS A 65 -3.69 3.99 2.37
CA HIS A 65 -3.45 5.41 2.63
C HIS A 65 -2.01 5.74 2.25
N ILE A 66 -1.83 6.68 1.34
CA ILE A 66 -0.51 7.08 0.82
C ILE A 66 -0.13 8.40 1.46
N TYR A 67 1.10 8.46 1.97
CA TYR A 67 1.71 9.65 2.54
C TYR A 67 3.00 9.96 1.80
N SER A 68 3.29 11.23 1.57
CA SER A 68 4.54 11.68 0.98
C SER A 68 5.36 12.48 1.98
N LYS A 69 6.67 12.30 1.87
CA LYS A 69 7.66 13.03 2.62
C LYS A 69 7.56 14.51 2.28
N VAL A 70 7.56 15.33 3.32
CA VAL A 70 7.63 16.79 3.21
C VAL A 70 9.07 17.21 3.43
N GLU A 71 9.50 18.27 2.74
CA GLU A 71 10.79 18.89 3.04
C GLU A 71 10.82 19.37 4.49
N ASN A 72 11.80 18.89 5.24
CA ASN A 72 11.98 19.33 6.62
C ASN A 72 12.38 20.80 6.65
N LYS A 73 11.77 21.55 7.56
CA LYS A 73 12.24 22.90 7.89
C LYS A 73 13.63 22.81 8.50
N LYS A 74 14.45 23.83 8.23
CA LYS A 74 15.78 23.94 8.83
C LYS A 74 15.64 23.90 10.37
N HIS A 75 16.47 23.08 11.01
CA HIS A 75 16.56 22.89 12.46
C HIS A 75 15.41 22.12 13.13
N GLU A 76 14.41 21.64 12.38
CA GLU A 76 13.42 20.70 12.94
C GLU A 76 13.93 19.25 12.83
N SER A 77 13.85 18.52 13.94
CA SER A 77 14.17 17.09 14.00
C SER A 77 12.94 16.24 13.66
N GLY A 78 13.15 15.05 13.10
CA GLY A 78 12.07 14.18 12.63
C GLY A 78 11.84 14.34 11.14
N THR A 79 10.98 13.52 10.54
CA THR A 79 10.56 13.64 9.15
C THR A 79 9.04 13.64 9.09
N ILE A 80 8.45 14.61 8.41
CA ILE A 80 7.00 14.69 8.27
C ILE A 80 6.58 13.99 6.99
N PHE A 81 5.53 13.17 7.07
CA PHE A 81 4.86 12.59 5.93
C PHE A 81 3.40 13.04 5.94
N GLU A 82 2.98 13.74 4.89
CA GLU A 82 1.62 14.25 4.74
C GLU A 82 0.78 13.31 3.90
N PHE A 83 -0.46 13.10 4.32
CA PHE A 83 -1.45 12.31 3.62
C PHE A 83 -1.75 12.94 2.26
N ILE A 84 -1.60 12.15 1.19
CA ILE A 84 -1.96 12.55 -0.17
C ILE A 84 -3.36 12.07 -0.49
N GLU A 85 -3.58 10.75 -0.41
CA GLU A 85 -4.81 10.13 -0.87
C GLU A 85 -5.04 8.75 -0.27
N THR A 86 -6.29 8.30 -0.35
CA THR A 86 -6.64 6.90 -0.20
C THR A 86 -6.84 6.31 -1.58
N ARG A 87 -6.16 5.20 -1.85
CA ARG A 87 -6.17 4.55 -3.16
C ARG A 87 -6.66 3.12 -3.02
N ASP A 88 -7.53 2.69 -3.93
CA ASP A 88 -7.91 1.30 -4.02
C ASP A 88 -6.87 0.48 -4.78
N VAL A 89 -6.53 -0.66 -4.20
CA VAL A 89 -5.61 -1.64 -4.76
C VAL A 89 -6.41 -2.87 -5.13
N GLU A 90 -6.49 -3.13 -6.42
CA GLU A 90 -7.14 -4.31 -6.96
C GLU A 90 -6.13 -5.44 -7.19
N ARG A 91 -6.61 -6.68 -7.08
CA ARG A 91 -5.82 -7.87 -7.43
C ARG A 91 -5.71 -7.98 -8.94
N CYS A 92 -4.51 -8.31 -9.42
CA CYS A 92 -4.26 -8.56 -10.83
C CYS A 92 -5.23 -9.60 -11.39
N SER A 93 -5.91 -9.27 -12.49
CA SER A 93 -6.93 -10.12 -13.12
C SER A 93 -6.39 -11.32 -13.89
N ALA A 94 -5.08 -11.44 -14.06
CA ALA A 94 -4.49 -12.52 -14.84
C ALA A 94 -4.59 -13.89 -14.14
N ILE A 95 -4.94 -14.90 -14.92
CA ILE A 95 -4.88 -16.30 -14.52
C ILE A 95 -3.51 -16.86 -14.88
N ILE A 96 -2.76 -17.31 -13.87
CA ILE A 96 -1.43 -17.90 -14.06
C ILE A 96 -1.52 -19.35 -14.50
N LYS A 97 -0.40 -19.93 -14.96
CA LYS A 97 -0.30 -21.33 -15.45
C LYS A 97 -0.91 -22.38 -14.51
N LYS A 98 -0.93 -22.12 -13.20
CA LYS A 98 -1.57 -22.97 -12.18
C LYS A 98 -3.10 -22.82 -12.10
N LYS A 99 -3.74 -22.21 -13.11
CA LYS A 99 -5.20 -21.93 -13.18
C LYS A 99 -5.75 -21.15 -11.99
N THR A 100 -4.91 -20.35 -11.34
CA THR A 100 -5.29 -19.48 -10.21
C THR A 100 -5.06 -18.03 -10.59
N GLN A 101 -5.77 -17.11 -9.95
CA GLN A 101 -5.55 -15.68 -10.16
C GLN A 101 -4.23 -15.23 -9.54
N CYS A 102 -3.49 -14.38 -10.25
CA CYS A 102 -2.26 -13.78 -9.74
C CYS A 102 -2.49 -13.10 -8.37
N LEU A 103 -1.59 -13.34 -7.42
CA LEU A 103 -1.67 -12.78 -6.05
C LEU A 103 -1.09 -11.37 -5.93
N LYS A 104 -0.61 -10.79 -7.03
CA LYS A 104 0.01 -9.46 -7.03
C LYS A 104 -1.04 -8.36 -7.17
N PRO A 105 -0.79 -7.18 -6.56
CA PRO A 105 -1.58 -6.00 -6.86
C PRO A 105 -1.42 -5.60 -8.32
N ALA A 106 -2.54 -5.18 -8.91
CA ALA A 106 -2.53 -4.58 -10.22
C ALA A 106 -1.79 -3.22 -10.18
N ILE A 107 -1.24 -2.80 -11.31
CA ILE A 107 -0.71 -1.45 -11.44
C ILE A 107 -1.88 -0.48 -11.29
N TYR A 108 -1.68 0.64 -10.60
CA TYR A 108 -2.74 1.61 -10.38
C TYR A 108 -3.40 2.05 -11.69
N GLY A 109 -4.74 2.02 -11.72
CA GLY A 109 -5.54 2.32 -12.91
C GLY A 109 -5.49 1.26 -14.02
N LYS A 110 -4.88 0.09 -13.78
CA LYS A 110 -4.80 -1.03 -14.74
C LYS A 110 -5.34 -2.30 -14.10
N SER A 111 -5.76 -3.26 -14.92
CA SER A 111 -6.24 -4.57 -14.45
C SER A 111 -5.13 -5.59 -14.15
N TYR A 112 -3.88 -5.28 -14.52
CA TYR A 112 -2.77 -6.24 -14.49
C TYR A 112 -1.56 -5.70 -13.72
N CYS A 113 -0.83 -6.59 -13.05
CA CYS A 113 0.41 -6.25 -12.33
C CYS A 113 1.64 -6.13 -13.26
N SER A 114 1.52 -6.56 -14.52
CA SER A 114 2.58 -6.53 -15.51
C SER A 114 1.98 -6.51 -16.92
N GLU A 115 2.72 -5.95 -17.88
CA GLU A 115 2.30 -5.94 -19.29
C GLU A 115 2.25 -7.35 -19.88
N ASN A 116 3.11 -8.26 -19.41
CA ASN A 116 3.11 -9.66 -19.83
C ASN A 116 1.83 -10.42 -19.42
N HIS A 117 1.08 -9.91 -18.44
CA HIS A 117 -0.22 -10.44 -18.04
C HIS A 117 -1.37 -9.82 -18.83
N ASN A 118 -1.13 -8.71 -19.54
CA ASN A 118 -2.08 -8.10 -20.46
C ASN A 118 -2.04 -8.83 -21.83
N SER A 119 -2.23 -10.15 -21.80
CA SER A 119 -2.18 -10.99 -22.99
C SER A 119 -3.52 -11.00 -23.75
N ASN A 120 -4.07 -9.81 -24.03
CA ASN A 120 -5.00 -9.58 -25.13
C ASN A 120 -4.25 -8.92 -26.32
N LYS A 121 -3.05 -9.43 -26.62
CA LYS A 121 -2.47 -9.31 -27.97
C LYS A 121 -2.71 -10.64 -28.69
N GLN A 122 -3.96 -10.87 -29.08
CA GLN A 122 -4.26 -11.66 -30.28
C GLN A 122 -4.52 -10.67 -31.40
#